data_AF-A0A7W3W120-F1
#
_entry.id   AF-A0A7W3W120-F1
#
_cell.length_a   1.000
_cell.length_b   1.000
_cell.length_c   1.000
_cell.angle_alpha   90.00
_cell.angle_beta   90.00
_cell.angle_gamma   90.00
#
_symmetry.space_group_name_H-M   'P 1'
#
loop_
_entity.id
_entity.type
_entity.pdbx_description
1 polymer ?
#
loop_
_entity_poly.entity_id
_entity_poly.type
_entity_poly.pdbx_seq_one_letter_code
_entity_poly.pdbx_strand_id
1 'polypeptide(L)'
;MADDGVERVRHLPANMQGPLVPGYKYVRDKTPEQVAKEAAEAQAKANEGMSSGGGGYRLTPELLKEITGELGDILDWIRAEPRRHARTLTSFTPMGDEVASIAYVQDANAAGSSYNNFLNSVVAELERQRDAFQQALDTYQKQEHQAADHMKGLRPHDD
;
A
#
# COMPACT_ATOMS: atom_id res chain seq x y z
N MET A 1 50.06 -0.11 -18.69
CA MET A 1 48.81 -0.85 -18.48
C MET A 1 47.85 0.10 -17.79
N ALA A 2 46.88 0.62 -18.54
CA ALA A 2 45.84 1.51 -18.01
C ALA A 2 44.71 0.61 -17.54
N ASP A 3 44.48 0.59 -16.22
CA ASP A 3 43.41 -0.15 -15.58
C ASP A 3 42.29 0.82 -15.20
N ASP A 4 41.06 0.37 -15.35
CA ASP A 4 39.85 1.13 -15.65
C ASP A 4 39.54 2.31 -14.73
N GLY A 5 39.14 3.43 -15.36
CA GLY A 5 38.55 4.62 -14.75
C GLY A 5 37.15 4.37 -14.19
N VAL A 6 37.04 3.49 -13.20
CA VAL A 6 35.81 3.32 -12.43
C VAL A 6 35.69 4.48 -11.44
N GLU A 7 34.86 5.46 -11.78
CA GLU A 7 34.57 6.62 -10.95
C GLU A 7 33.94 6.16 -9.63
N ARG A 8 34.68 6.27 -8.51
CA ARG A 8 34.22 5.79 -7.21
C ARG A 8 33.22 6.78 -6.61
N VAL A 9 31.92 6.49 -6.76
CA VAL A 9 30.83 7.27 -6.17
C VAL A 9 30.43 6.69 -4.80
N ARG A 10 30.30 7.56 -3.78
CA ARG A 10 29.76 7.19 -2.46
C ARG A 10 28.48 7.97 -2.17
N HIS A 11 27.46 7.25 -1.72
CA HIS A 11 26.20 7.81 -1.25
C HIS A 11 26.36 8.37 0.17
N LEU A 12 26.02 9.64 0.37
CA LEU A 12 25.99 10.30 1.68
C LEU A 12 24.56 10.39 2.20
N PRO A 13 24.31 10.03 3.47
CA PRO A 13 23.04 10.34 4.11
C PRO A 13 22.78 11.85 4.07
N ALA A 14 21.52 12.26 3.84
CA ALA A 14 21.13 13.66 3.62
C ALA A 14 21.62 14.64 4.72
N ASN A 15 21.89 14.14 5.92
CA ASN A 15 22.16 14.94 7.12
C ASN A 15 23.64 14.91 7.57
N MET A 16 24.54 14.32 6.78
CA MET A 16 25.96 14.23 7.16
C MET A 16 26.75 15.51 6.81
N GLN A 17 27.26 16.19 7.84
CA GLN A 17 28.39 17.14 7.74
C GLN A 17 29.60 16.52 8.45
N GLY A 18 30.47 15.85 7.68
CA GLY A 18 31.73 15.27 8.18
C GLY A 18 32.82 15.28 7.11
N PRO A 19 34.11 15.13 7.48
CA PRO A 19 35.21 15.27 6.54
C PRO A 19 35.14 14.20 5.44
N LEU A 20 35.08 14.67 4.20
CA LEU A 20 34.98 13.84 2.99
C LEU A 20 36.35 13.22 2.67
N VAL A 21 36.39 11.90 2.45
CA VAL A 21 37.61 11.17 2.02
C VAL A 21 38.00 11.63 0.60
N PRO A 22 39.25 12.04 0.36
CA PRO A 22 39.73 12.41 -0.98
C PRO A 22 39.65 11.25 -1.98
N GLY A 23 39.35 11.54 -3.25
CA GLY A 23 39.31 10.56 -4.34
C GLY A 23 37.95 9.89 -4.60
N TYR A 24 36.87 10.36 -3.96
CA TYR A 24 35.49 9.91 -4.20
C TYR A 24 34.60 11.07 -4.67
N LYS A 25 33.66 10.79 -5.59
CA LYS A 25 32.51 11.68 -5.83
C LYS A 25 31.41 11.32 -4.86
N TYR A 26 30.81 12.32 -4.23
CA TYR A 26 29.77 12.12 -3.24
C TYR A 26 28.42 12.52 -3.81
N VAL A 27 27.45 11.59 -3.75
CA VAL A 27 26.06 11.85 -4.12
C VAL A 27 25.25 11.83 -2.83
N ARG A 28 24.53 12.91 -2.52
CA ARG A 28 23.63 12.92 -1.36
C ARG A 28 22.40 12.08 -1.66
N ASP A 29 22.08 11.20 -0.73
CA ASP A 29 20.81 10.50 -0.72
C ASP A 29 19.69 11.52 -0.51
N LYS A 30 18.62 11.37 -1.28
CA LYS A 30 17.42 12.20 -1.15
C LYS A 30 16.82 11.95 0.23
N THR A 31 16.36 13.01 0.89
CA THR A 31 15.59 12.83 2.14
C THR A 31 14.32 12.01 1.84
N PRO A 32 13.76 11.28 2.82
CA PRO A 32 12.47 10.61 2.65
C PRO A 32 11.37 11.55 2.12
N GLU A 33 11.40 12.82 2.51
CA GLU A 33 10.49 13.86 2.02
C GLU A 33 10.69 14.19 0.53
N GLN A 34 11.94 14.23 0.06
CA GLN A 34 12.24 14.44 -1.36
C GLN A 34 11.84 13.23 -2.22
N VAL A 35 12.04 12.01 -1.71
CA VAL A 35 11.59 10.78 -2.37
C VAL A 35 10.06 10.73 -2.44
N ALA A 36 9.37 11.10 -1.36
CA ALA A 36 7.91 11.18 -1.34
C ALA A 36 7.38 12.25 -2.32
N LYS A 37 8.03 13.40 -2.40
CA LYS A 37 7.67 14.47 -3.34
C LYS A 37 7.86 14.04 -4.80
N GLU A 38 8.98 13.39 -5.13
CA GLU A 38 9.19 12.86 -6.48
C GLU A 38 8.23 11.72 -6.83
N ALA A 39 7.88 10.85 -5.89
CA ALA A 39 6.87 9.83 -6.11
C ALA A 39 5.49 10.45 -6.38
N ALA A 40 5.13 11.50 -5.64
CA ALA A 40 3.89 12.26 -5.86
C ALA A 40 3.89 12.98 -7.21
N GLU A 41 5.01 13.61 -7.62
CA GLU A 41 5.14 14.25 -8.92
C GLU A 41 5.14 13.23 -10.08
N ALA A 42 5.75 12.06 -9.91
CA ALA A 42 5.72 10.97 -10.88
C ALA A 42 4.29 10.41 -11.05
N GLN A 43 3.55 10.28 -9.94
CA GLN A 43 2.14 9.87 -9.97
C GLN A 43 1.26 10.95 -10.64
N ALA A 44 1.49 12.22 -10.33
CA ALA A 44 0.78 13.34 -10.96
C ALA A 44 1.03 13.36 -12.48
N LYS A 45 2.28 13.15 -12.91
CA LYS A 45 2.66 13.08 -14.32
C LYS A 45 2.09 11.85 -15.03
N ALA A 46 2.02 10.70 -14.36
CA ALA A 46 1.34 9.51 -14.87
C ALA A 46 -0.16 9.77 -15.07
N ASN A 47 -0.78 10.52 -14.15
CA ASN A 47 -2.18 10.93 -14.26
C ASN A 47 -2.41 11.97 -15.38
N GLU A 48 -1.48 12.91 -15.60
CA GLU A 48 -1.54 13.86 -16.72
C GLU A 48 -1.50 13.16 -18.08
N GLY A 49 -0.69 12.10 -18.22
CA GLY A 49 -0.59 11.29 -19.44
C GLY A 49 -1.86 10.48 -19.77
N MET A 50 -2.79 10.32 -18.82
CA MET A 50 -4.07 9.62 -19.02
C MET A 50 -5.20 10.54 -19.52
N SER A 51 -4.95 11.85 -19.67
CA SER A 51 -5.99 12.82 -20.04
C SER A 51 -6.32 12.86 -21.55
N SER A 52 -5.40 12.50 -22.46
CA SER A 52 -5.52 12.90 -23.87
C SER A 52 -5.75 11.80 -24.92
N GLY A 53 -5.81 10.51 -24.60
CA GLY A 53 -6.20 9.53 -25.62
C GLY A 53 -5.92 8.08 -25.27
N GLY A 54 -6.98 7.33 -24.96
CA GLY A 54 -6.93 5.88 -24.77
C GLY A 54 -7.94 5.46 -23.72
N GLY A 55 -8.92 4.63 -24.08
CA GLY A 55 -10.00 4.15 -23.22
C GLY A 55 -9.52 3.22 -22.11
N GLY A 56 -8.65 3.70 -21.22
CA GLY A 56 -8.35 3.08 -19.94
C GLY A 56 -9.44 3.44 -18.92
N TYR A 57 -9.78 2.49 -18.05
CA TYR A 57 -10.69 2.72 -16.94
C TYR A 57 -10.23 3.96 -16.15
N ARG A 58 -11.04 5.02 -16.19
CA ARG A 58 -10.83 6.15 -15.28
C ARG A 58 -11.22 5.66 -13.90
N LEU A 59 -10.32 5.77 -12.92
CA LEU A 59 -10.64 5.66 -11.50
C LEU A 59 -11.47 6.87 -11.11
N THR A 60 -12.76 6.86 -11.49
CA THR A 60 -13.68 7.94 -11.12
C THR A 60 -13.97 7.87 -9.62
N PRO A 61 -14.39 8.96 -8.98
CA PRO A 61 -14.79 8.95 -7.58
C PRO A 61 -15.88 7.90 -7.27
N GLU A 62 -16.80 7.68 -8.20
CA GLU A 62 -17.85 6.66 -8.08
C GLU A 62 -17.27 5.25 -8.07
N LEU A 63 -16.35 4.95 -9.00
CA LEU A 63 -15.68 3.66 -9.06
C LEU A 63 -14.79 3.42 -7.83
N LEU A 64 -14.10 4.45 -7.34
CA LEU A 64 -13.32 4.36 -6.10
C LEU A 64 -14.20 4.05 -4.89
N LYS A 65 -15.39 4.67 -4.82
CA LYS A 65 -16.36 4.42 -3.77
C LYS A 65 -16.91 3.00 -3.83
N GLU A 66 -17.22 2.50 -5.02
CA GLU A 66 -17.66 1.12 -5.26
C GLU A 66 -16.59 0.13 -4.81
N ILE A 67 -15.35 0.27 -5.30
CA ILE A 67 -14.22 -0.59 -4.93
C ILE A 67 -13.98 -0.56 -3.41
N THR A 68 -14.00 0.61 -2.80
CA THR A 68 -13.81 0.73 -1.34
C THR A 68 -14.92 0.03 -0.56
N GLY A 69 -16.15 0.11 -1.06
CA GLY A 69 -17.30 -0.61 -0.51
C GLY A 69 -17.16 -2.12 -0.63
N GLU A 70 -16.88 -2.63 -1.82
CA GLU A 70 -16.69 -4.07 -2.06
C GLU A 70 -15.55 -4.66 -1.23
N LEU A 71 -14.43 -3.94 -1.12
CA LEU A 71 -13.32 -4.35 -0.24
C LEU A 71 -13.74 -4.37 1.23
N GLY A 72 -14.59 -3.43 1.66
CA GLY A 72 -15.21 -3.43 2.99
C GLY A 72 -16.07 -4.67 3.23
N ASP A 73 -16.96 -5.00 2.29
CA ASP A 73 -17.85 -6.16 2.38
C ASP A 73 -17.06 -7.49 2.42
N ILE A 74 -16.02 -7.61 1.59
CA ILE A 74 -15.13 -8.79 1.60
C ILE A 74 -14.40 -8.90 2.94
N LEU A 75 -13.88 -7.80 3.47
CA LEU A 75 -13.21 -7.79 4.77
C LEU A 75 -14.16 -8.24 5.90
N ASP A 76 -15.39 -7.77 5.89
CA ASP A 76 -16.39 -8.15 6.89
C ASP A 76 -16.80 -9.62 6.76
N TRP A 77 -16.97 -10.11 5.53
CA TRP A 77 -17.19 -11.54 5.28
C TRP A 77 -16.02 -12.40 5.81
N ILE A 78 -14.76 -12.04 5.51
CA ILE A 78 -13.57 -12.76 6.00
C ILE A 78 -13.54 -12.80 7.54
N ARG A 79 -13.91 -11.68 8.18
CA ARG A 79 -13.95 -11.56 9.64
C ARG A 79 -15.05 -12.42 10.28
N ALA A 80 -16.19 -12.58 9.60
CA ALA A 80 -17.34 -13.31 10.12
C ALA A 80 -17.23 -14.84 9.89
N GLU A 81 -16.86 -15.26 8.69
CA GLU A 81 -17.04 -16.64 8.22
C GLU A 81 -15.70 -17.43 8.21
N PRO A 82 -14.73 -17.16 7.30
CA PRO A 82 -13.46 -17.89 7.24
C PRO A 82 -12.70 -17.97 8.57
N ARG A 83 -12.65 -16.87 9.34
CA ARG A 83 -11.98 -16.87 10.66
C ARG A 83 -12.64 -17.80 11.67
N ARG A 84 -13.95 -18.00 11.59
CA ARG A 84 -14.67 -18.94 12.47
C ARG A 84 -14.30 -20.39 12.14
N HIS A 85 -14.20 -20.73 10.85
CA HIS A 85 -13.74 -22.06 10.42
C HIS A 85 -12.29 -22.30 10.83
N ALA A 86 -11.41 -21.32 10.63
CA ALA A 86 -10.00 -21.43 10.99
C ALA A 86 -9.80 -21.68 12.51
N ARG A 87 -10.59 -21.06 13.38
CA ARG A 87 -10.58 -21.35 14.84
C ARG A 87 -10.99 -22.79 15.15
N THR A 88 -12.00 -23.30 14.45
CA THR A 88 -12.49 -24.68 14.66
C THR A 88 -11.40 -25.71 14.30
N LEU A 89 -10.62 -25.42 13.26
CA LEU A 89 -9.51 -26.28 12.82
C LEU A 89 -8.32 -26.29 13.79
N THR A 90 -8.23 -25.33 14.72
CA THR A 90 -7.15 -25.26 15.72
C THR A 90 -7.52 -25.89 17.06
N SER A 91 -8.73 -26.44 17.20
CA SER A 91 -9.27 -26.93 18.47
C SER A 91 -9.55 -28.42 18.49
N PHE A 92 -8.93 -29.21 17.60
CA PHE A 92 -9.07 -30.66 17.66
C PHE A 92 -8.37 -31.22 18.90
N THR A 93 -8.98 -32.23 19.51
CA THR A 93 -8.43 -33.01 20.62
C THR A 93 -8.31 -34.47 20.20
N PRO A 94 -7.25 -35.19 20.60
CA PRO A 94 -7.07 -36.58 20.22
C PRO A 94 -8.19 -37.45 20.81
N MET A 95 -8.66 -38.43 20.04
CA MET A 95 -9.71 -39.36 20.47
C MET A 95 -9.21 -40.46 21.41
N GLY A 96 -7.89 -40.64 21.49
CA GLY A 96 -7.19 -41.59 22.34
C GLY A 96 -5.69 -41.30 22.41
N ASP A 97 -4.99 -42.01 23.28
CA ASP A 97 -3.55 -41.80 23.56
C ASP A 97 -2.62 -42.49 22.54
N GLU A 98 -3.19 -43.13 21.51
CA GLU A 98 -2.40 -43.69 20.43
C GLU A 98 -1.66 -42.61 19.63
N VAL A 99 -0.42 -42.91 19.25
CA VAL A 99 0.47 -41.99 18.51
C VAL A 99 -0.20 -41.46 17.24
N ALA A 100 -1.01 -42.27 16.56
CA ALA A 100 -1.73 -41.86 15.35
C ALA A 100 -2.74 -40.73 15.61
N SER A 101 -3.52 -40.81 16.68
CA SER A 101 -4.51 -39.78 17.04
C SER A 101 -3.84 -38.49 17.49
N ILE A 102 -2.74 -38.59 18.24
CA ILE A 102 -1.94 -37.43 18.65
C ILE A 102 -1.35 -36.73 17.42
N ALA A 103 -0.71 -37.49 16.52
CA ALA A 103 -0.09 -36.94 15.31
C ALA A 103 -1.13 -36.29 14.38
N TYR A 104 -2.27 -36.95 14.15
CA TYR A 104 -3.34 -36.39 13.33
C TYR A 104 -3.82 -35.03 13.87
N VAL A 105 -4.04 -34.93 15.18
CA VAL A 105 -4.49 -33.67 15.81
C VAL A 105 -3.42 -32.58 15.75
N GLN A 106 -2.14 -32.94 15.92
CA GLN A 106 -1.04 -32.00 15.75
C GLN A 106 -1.01 -31.41 14.32
N ASP A 107 -1.10 -32.27 13.30
CA ASP A 107 -1.10 -31.84 11.90
C ASP A 107 -2.33 -31.00 11.57
N ALA A 108 -3.52 -31.42 12.03
CA ALA A 108 -4.77 -30.69 11.81
C ALA A 108 -4.74 -29.28 12.46
N ASN A 109 -4.29 -29.19 13.71
CA ASN A 109 -4.18 -27.90 14.41
C ASN A 109 -3.09 -27.00 13.80
N ALA A 110 -1.98 -27.59 13.31
CA ALA A 110 -0.95 -26.85 12.58
C ALA A 110 -1.49 -26.30 11.24
N ALA A 111 -2.27 -27.08 10.50
CA ALA A 111 -2.94 -26.63 9.29
C ALA A 111 -3.94 -25.49 9.57
N GLY A 112 -4.74 -25.61 10.63
CA GLY A 112 -5.64 -24.54 11.09
C GLY A 112 -4.89 -23.24 11.45
N SER A 113 -3.73 -23.36 12.09
CA SER A 113 -2.86 -22.21 12.43
C SER A 113 -2.28 -21.55 11.17
N SER A 114 -1.84 -22.35 10.21
CA SER A 114 -1.34 -21.87 8.92
C SER A 114 -2.43 -21.14 8.13
N TYR A 115 -3.65 -21.68 8.10
CA TYR A 115 -4.79 -21.04 7.46
C TYR A 115 -5.16 -19.70 8.13
N ASN A 116 -5.13 -19.62 9.47
CA ASN A 116 -5.31 -18.35 10.18
C ASN A 116 -4.27 -17.30 9.79
N ASN A 117 -2.99 -17.69 9.68
CA ASN A 117 -1.92 -16.78 9.27
C ASN A 117 -2.16 -16.27 7.85
N PHE A 118 -2.54 -17.15 6.92
CA PHE A 118 -2.92 -16.76 5.57
C PHE A 118 -4.08 -15.75 5.57
N LEU A 119 -5.15 -16.00 6.31
CA LEU A 119 -6.28 -15.06 6.42
C LEU A 119 -5.84 -13.70 6.99
N ASN A 120 -4.91 -13.67 7.95
CA ASN A 120 -4.37 -12.42 8.47
C ASN A 120 -3.61 -11.63 7.40
N SER A 121 -2.80 -12.30 6.57
CA SER A 121 -2.11 -11.66 5.44
C SER A 121 -3.08 -11.11 4.40
N VAL A 122 -4.15 -11.86 4.09
CA VAL A 122 -5.20 -11.40 3.17
C VAL A 122 -5.92 -10.17 3.71
N VAL A 123 -6.33 -10.19 4.98
CA VAL A 123 -6.97 -9.04 5.62
C VAL A 123 -6.07 -7.81 5.59
N ALA A 124 -4.78 -7.95 5.92
CA ALA A 124 -3.84 -6.84 5.93
C ALA A 124 -3.67 -6.21 4.53
N GLU A 125 -3.58 -7.03 3.48
CA GLU A 125 -3.45 -6.52 2.11
C GLU A 125 -4.74 -5.86 1.61
N LEU A 126 -5.90 -6.43 1.90
CA LEU A 126 -7.19 -5.83 1.54
C LEU A 126 -7.43 -4.50 2.28
N GLU A 127 -7.09 -4.41 3.56
CA GLU A 127 -7.14 -3.15 4.32
C GLU A 127 -6.23 -2.09 3.69
N ARG A 128 -5.00 -2.47 3.36
CA ARG A 128 -4.04 -1.57 2.69
C ARG A 128 -4.58 -1.05 1.35
N GLN A 129 -5.17 -1.92 0.53
CA GLN A 129 -5.74 -1.54 -0.76
C GLN A 129 -6.94 -0.61 -0.58
N ARG A 130 -7.86 -0.96 0.32
CA ARG A 130 -9.01 -0.12 0.67
C ARG A 130 -8.57 1.26 1.12
N ASP A 131 -7.59 1.35 2.00
CA ASP A 131 -7.09 2.62 2.52
C ASP A 131 -6.43 3.47 1.41
N ALA A 132 -5.73 2.85 0.47
CA ALA A 132 -5.19 3.54 -0.70
C ALA A 132 -6.29 4.11 -1.62
N PHE A 133 -7.36 3.35 -1.87
CA PHE A 133 -8.49 3.83 -2.66
C PHE A 133 -9.30 4.91 -1.93
N GLN A 134 -9.47 4.80 -0.62
CA GLN A 134 -10.09 5.84 0.20
C GLN A 134 -9.26 7.13 0.16
N GLN A 135 -7.94 7.04 0.26
CA GLN A 135 -7.07 8.21 0.16
C GLN A 135 -7.15 8.89 -1.22
N ALA A 136 -7.27 8.11 -2.29
CA ALA A 136 -7.49 8.64 -3.62
C ALA A 136 -8.84 9.37 -3.70
N LEU A 137 -9.91 8.78 -3.17
CA LEU A 137 -11.25 9.39 -3.12
C LEU A 137 -11.25 10.71 -2.33
N ASP A 138 -10.62 10.72 -1.15
CA ASP A 138 -10.50 11.93 -0.32
C ASP A 138 -9.74 13.04 -1.05
N THR A 139 -8.75 12.67 -1.87
CA THR A 139 -7.98 13.62 -2.68
C THR A 139 -8.85 14.24 -3.77
N TYR A 140 -9.66 13.44 -4.48
CA TYR A 140 -10.62 13.95 -5.46
C TYR A 140 -11.60 14.93 -4.82
N GLN A 141 -12.20 14.57 -3.68
CA GLN A 141 -13.17 15.42 -2.99
C GLN A 141 -12.57 16.75 -2.53
N LYS A 142 -11.31 16.75 -2.05
CA LYS A 142 -10.58 17.97 -1.69
C LYS A 142 -10.34 18.87 -2.91
N GLN A 143 -9.93 18.30 -4.04
CA GLN A 143 -9.73 19.06 -5.28
C GLN A 143 -11.04 19.70 -5.77
N GLU A 144 -12.15 18.96 -5.70
CA GLU A 144 -13.47 19.52 -6.07
C GLU A 144 -13.88 20.67 -5.15
N HIS A 145 -13.67 20.55 -3.83
CA HIS A 145 -13.97 21.62 -2.88
C HIS A 145 -13.13 22.88 -3.16
N GLN A 146 -11.82 22.71 -3.40
CA GLN A 146 -10.94 23.83 -3.73
C GLN A 146 -11.33 24.51 -5.04
N ALA A 147 -11.70 23.74 -6.07
CA ALA A 147 -12.18 24.27 -7.34
C ALA A 147 -13.50 25.04 -7.17
N ALA A 148 -14.44 24.50 -6.39
CA ALA A 148 -15.71 25.15 -6.09
C ALA A 148 -15.52 26.47 -5.32
N ASP A 149 -14.59 26.52 -4.36
CA ASP A 149 -14.27 27.71 -3.59
C ASP A 149 -13.58 28.78 -4.46
N HIS A 150 -12.65 28.38 -5.34
CA HIS A 150 -12.06 29.28 -6.33
C HIS A 150 -13.10 29.88 -7.27
N MET A 151 -14.08 29.11 -7.73
CA MET A 151 -15.18 29.63 -8.58
C MET A 151 -16.13 30.55 -7.81
N LYS A 152 -16.36 30.34 -6.51
CA LYS A 152 -17.12 31.28 -5.68
C LYS A 152 -16.39 32.60 -5.45
N GLY A 153 -15.06 32.56 -5.27
CA GLY A 153 -14.23 33.76 -5.12
C GLY A 153 -14.06 34.57 -6.42
N LEU A 154 -14.31 33.96 -7.57
CA LEU A 154 -14.27 34.60 -8.89
C LEU A 154 -15.60 35.23 -9.33
N ARG A 155 -16.67 35.18 -8.51
CA ARG A 155 -17.88 35.96 -8.82
C ARG A 155 -17.51 37.46 -8.75
N PRO A 156 -17.60 38.21 -9.88
CA PRO A 156 -17.38 39.63 -9.83
C PRO A 156 -18.41 40.25 -8.89
N HIS A 157 -17.93 41.03 -7.93
CA HIS A 157 -18.76 42.02 -7.26
C HIS A 157 -19.02 43.09 -8.33
N ASP A 158 -20.11 42.95 -9.07
CA ASP A 158 -20.67 44.06 -9.82
C ASP A 158 -21.30 45.00 -8.78
N ASP A 159 -20.53 46.00 -8.34
CA ASP A 159 -21.00 47.27 -7.76
C ASP A 159 -19.92 48.36 -7.93
#